data_AF-A0A197K2F9-F1
#
_entry.id   AF-A0A197K2F9-F1
#
_cell.length_a   1.000
_cell.length_b   1.000
_cell.length_c   1.000
_cell.angle_alpha   90.00
_cell.angle_beta   90.00
_cell.angle_gamma   90.00
#
_symmetry.space_group_name_H-M   'P 1'
#
loop_
_entity.id
_entity.type
_entity.pdbx_description
1 polymer ?
#
loop_
_entity_poly.entity_id
_entity_poly.type
_entity_poly.pdbx_seq_one_letter_code
_entity_poly.pdbx_strand_id
1 'polypeptide(L)'
;MVLYFTSNVVTPSAVVYMGKDKFENEDLIKHGLEQDVWFHVDKLSSAHVYLRLTPDMTWDNIPQPLLDDLAQLVKANSIEGNKKNNLTIIYTPWANLKKSGDMDVGQVSFKKNNLVKRVHVAERINEIVNRLNKTKVERFPDLAQEKADYERNQRR
;
A
#
# COMPACT_ATOMS: atom_id res chain seq x y z
N MET A 1 -9.84 5.45 -10.61
CA MET A 1 -8.99 6.56 -10.14
C MET A 1 -8.05 6.07 -9.04
N VAL A 2 -6.75 6.21 -9.30
CA VAL A 2 -5.66 5.82 -8.40
C VAL A 2 -4.92 7.07 -7.94
N LEU A 3 -4.62 7.12 -6.65
CA LEU A 3 -3.85 8.19 -6.03
C LEU A 3 -2.40 7.73 -5.89
N TYR A 4 -1.47 8.45 -6.51
CA TYR A 4 -0.04 8.20 -6.44
C TYR A 4 0.63 9.22 -5.51
N PHE A 5 1.65 8.79 -4.80
CA PHE A 5 2.47 9.57 -3.90
C PHE A 5 3.94 9.20 -4.13
N THR A 6 4.84 10.14 -3.86
CA THR A 6 6.28 9.91 -3.95
C THR A 6 6.90 10.16 -2.58
N SER A 7 7.51 9.12 -1.99
CA SER A 7 8.28 9.30 -0.75
C SER A 7 9.74 9.55 -1.08
N ASN A 8 10.24 10.71 -0.65
CA ASN A 8 11.63 11.14 -0.85
C ASN A 8 12.54 10.81 0.35
N VAL A 9 12.11 9.93 1.27
CA VAL A 9 12.96 9.49 2.42
C VAL A 9 13.99 8.43 2.05
N VAL A 10 13.85 7.85 0.86
CA VAL A 10 14.75 6.84 0.31
C VAL A 10 15.28 7.32 -1.04
N THR A 11 16.43 6.81 -1.45
CA THR A 11 17.02 7.07 -2.76
C THR A 11 17.24 5.73 -3.46
N PRO A 12 16.66 5.51 -4.66
CA PRO A 12 15.72 6.39 -5.38
C PRO A 12 14.38 6.57 -4.62
N SER A 13 13.64 7.64 -4.93
CA SER A 13 12.35 7.91 -4.28
C SER A 13 11.36 6.76 -4.50
N ALA A 14 10.63 6.41 -3.44
CA ALA A 14 9.67 5.32 -3.48
C ALA A 14 8.34 5.75 -4.08
N VAL A 15 7.77 4.89 -4.92
CA VAL A 15 6.44 5.07 -5.51
C VAL A 15 5.41 4.39 -4.61
N VAL A 16 4.45 5.18 -4.14
CA VAL A 16 3.37 4.73 -3.27
C VAL A 16 2.04 5.03 -3.96
N TYR A 17 1.05 4.15 -3.87
CA TYR A 17 -0.26 4.41 -4.46
C TYR A 17 -1.39 3.74 -3.70
N MET A 18 -2.61 4.24 -3.88
CA MET A 18 -3.83 3.67 -3.28
C MET A 18 -5.06 3.95 -4.13
N GLY A 19 -6.08 3.11 -4.02
CA GLY A 19 -7.36 3.35 -4.65
C GLY A 19 -8.10 4.52 -3.98
N LYS A 20 -8.88 5.27 -4.76
CA LYS A 20 -9.74 6.33 -4.21
C LYS A 20 -10.80 5.77 -3.27
N ASP A 21 -11.30 4.57 -3.59
CA ASP A 21 -12.37 3.91 -2.86
C ASP A 21 -12.23 2.38 -2.91
N LYS A 22 -13.22 1.68 -2.34
CA LYS A 22 -13.22 0.22 -2.26
C LYS A 22 -13.29 -0.50 -3.61
N PHE A 23 -13.88 0.11 -4.64
CA PHE A 23 -13.97 -0.49 -5.97
C PHE A 23 -12.62 -0.41 -6.69
N GLU A 24 -11.95 0.74 -6.58
CA GLU A 24 -10.58 0.92 -7.08
C GLU A 24 -9.60 -0.02 -6.36
N ASN A 25 -9.81 -0.29 -5.07
CA ASN A 25 -8.99 -1.25 -4.33
C ASN A 25 -9.12 -2.67 -4.88
N GLU A 26 -10.31 -3.11 -5.31
CA GLU A 26 -10.49 -4.43 -5.93
C GLU A 26 -9.71 -4.53 -7.25
N ASP A 27 -9.74 -3.48 -8.07
CA ASP A 27 -9.02 -3.46 -9.35
C ASP A 27 -7.50 -3.48 -9.12
N LEU A 28 -7.01 -2.72 -8.15
CA LEU A 28 -5.61 -2.75 -7.72
C LEU A 28 -5.17 -4.12 -7.20
N ILE A 29 -6.03 -4.83 -6.45
CA ILE A 29 -5.73 -6.19 -6.01
C ILE A 29 -5.65 -7.13 -7.20
N LYS A 30 -6.52 -7.00 -8.20
CA LYS A 30 -6.53 -7.86 -9.38
C LYS A 30 -5.29 -7.66 -10.26
N HIS A 31 -4.84 -6.42 -10.39
CA HIS A 31 -3.78 -6.00 -11.30
C HIS A 31 -2.44 -5.67 -10.61
N GLY A 32 -2.26 -6.05 -9.35
CA GLY A 32 -0.99 -5.89 -8.64
C GLY A 32 0.16 -6.71 -9.26
N LEU A 33 1.37 -6.23 -9.02
CA LEU A 33 2.65 -6.82 -9.42
C LEU A 33 3.30 -7.59 -8.26
N GLU A 34 4.26 -8.46 -8.56
CA GLU A 34 4.99 -9.22 -7.53
C GLU A 34 5.84 -8.34 -6.62
N GLN A 35 6.26 -7.17 -7.12
CA GLN A 35 7.03 -6.16 -6.41
C GLN A 35 6.16 -5.28 -5.50
N ASP A 36 4.84 -5.44 -5.52
CA ASP A 36 3.95 -4.60 -4.75
C ASP A 36 3.79 -5.15 -3.32
N VAL A 37 3.89 -4.27 -2.33
CA VAL A 37 3.66 -4.57 -0.91
C VAL A 37 2.42 -3.82 -0.45
N TRP A 38 1.47 -4.55 0.09
CA TRP A 38 0.18 -4.04 0.56
C TRP A 38 0.23 -3.67 2.04
N PHE A 39 -0.39 -2.55 2.40
CA PHE A 39 -0.47 -2.01 3.75
C PHE A 39 -1.92 -1.67 4.14
N HIS A 40 -2.26 -1.90 5.41
CA HIS A 40 -3.60 -1.64 5.96
C HIS A 40 -3.58 -1.51 7.49
N VAL A 41 -4.55 -0.81 8.07
CA VAL A 41 -4.70 -0.75 9.53
C VAL A 41 -5.17 -2.11 10.06
N ASP A 42 -4.54 -2.65 11.10
CA ASP A 42 -5.00 -3.90 11.70
C ASP A 42 -6.42 -3.75 12.27
N LYS A 43 -7.34 -4.61 11.85
CA LYS A 43 -8.73 -4.73 12.35
C LYS A 43 -9.64 -3.51 12.16
N LEU A 44 -9.18 -2.44 11.52
CA LEU A 44 -9.99 -1.24 11.23
C LEU A 44 -10.11 -1.04 9.73
N SER A 45 -11.21 -0.46 9.28
CA SER A 45 -11.36 -0.07 7.87
C SER A 45 -10.39 1.05 7.51
N SER A 46 -9.57 0.85 6.47
CA SER A 46 -8.67 1.87 5.94
C SER A 46 -8.48 1.73 4.43
N ALA A 47 -7.88 2.75 3.81
CA ALA A 47 -7.38 2.61 2.45
C ALA A 47 -6.37 1.44 2.33
N HIS A 48 -6.32 0.84 1.14
CA HIS A 48 -5.31 -0.14 0.75
C HIS A 48 -4.16 0.62 0.11
N VAL A 49 -3.05 0.77 0.82
CA VAL A 49 -1.86 1.45 0.33
C VAL A 49 -0.88 0.41 -0.21
N TYR A 50 -0.27 0.72 -1.34
CA TYR A 50 0.72 -0.13 -1.99
C TYR A 50 2.05 0.62 -2.11
N LEU A 51 3.13 -0.07 -1.77
CA LEU A 51 4.49 0.33 -2.10
C LEU A 51 4.97 -0.52 -3.27
N ARG A 52 5.46 0.11 -4.34
CA ARG A 52 6.17 -0.61 -5.41
C ARG A 52 7.66 -0.69 -5.07
N LEU A 53 8.16 -1.90 -4.83
CA LEU A 53 9.57 -2.12 -4.52
C LEU A 53 10.45 -1.82 -5.74
N THR A 54 11.60 -1.23 -5.49
CA THR A 54 12.69 -1.15 -6.47
C THR A 54 13.46 -2.47 -6.50
N PRO A 55 14.22 -2.77 -7.58
CA PRO A 55 14.98 -4.02 -7.67
C PRO A 55 15.92 -4.29 -6.50
N ASP A 56 16.45 -3.23 -5.89
CA ASP A 56 17.38 -3.31 -4.75
C ASP A 56 16.69 -3.43 -3.38
N MET A 57 15.35 -3.40 -3.34
CA MET A 57 14.56 -3.48 -2.11
C MET A 57 13.82 -4.80 -2.01
N THR A 58 13.81 -5.37 -0.80
CA THR A 58 12.98 -6.54 -0.49
C THR A 58 11.85 -6.15 0.47
N TRP A 59 10.71 -6.82 0.34
CA TRP A 59 9.51 -6.53 1.16
C TRP A 59 9.77 -6.71 2.66
N ASP A 60 10.73 -7.57 3.01
CA ASP A 60 11.09 -7.89 4.37
C ASP A 60 12.13 -6.94 4.96
N ASN A 61 12.78 -6.12 4.12
CA ASN A 61 13.82 -5.16 4.49
C ASN A 61 13.52 -3.75 3.93
N ILE A 62 12.34 -3.22 4.25
CA ILE A 62 11.95 -1.85 3.90
C ILE A 62 12.58 -0.89 4.93
N PRO A 63 13.27 0.19 4.51
CA PRO A 63 13.85 1.17 5.43
C PRO A 63 12.81 1.76 6.39
N GLN A 64 13.16 1.91 7.67
CA GLN A 64 12.24 2.41 8.69
C GLN A 64 11.59 3.76 8.33
N PRO A 65 12.31 4.77 7.79
CA PRO A 65 11.69 6.03 7.40
C PRO A 65 10.58 5.89 6.34
N LEU A 66 10.71 4.90 5.44
CA LEU A 66 9.69 4.62 4.44
C LEU A 66 8.51 3.83 5.03
N LEU A 67 8.77 2.91 5.97
CA LEU A 67 7.70 2.24 6.72
C LEU A 67 6.87 3.26 7.51
N ASP A 68 7.51 4.24 8.13
CA ASP A 68 6.83 5.30 8.88
C ASP A 68 5.95 6.15 7.95
N ASP A 69 6.45 6.52 6.77
CA ASP A 69 5.66 7.22 5.74
C ASP A 69 4.40 6.43 5.34
N LEU A 70 4.57 5.15 5.02
CA LEU A 70 3.47 4.27 4.61
C LEU A 70 2.47 4.08 5.74
N ALA A 71 2.95 3.86 6.97
CA ALA A 71 2.12 3.64 8.13
C ALA A 71 1.30 4.89 8.48
N GLN A 72 1.90 6.07 8.41
CA GLN A 72 1.21 7.35 8.61
C GLN A 72 0.19 7.62 7.51
N LEU A 73 0.51 7.30 6.25
CA LEU A 73 -0.43 7.46 5.13
C LEU A 73 -1.66 6.55 5.29
N VAL A 74 -1.46 5.28 5.62
CA VAL A 74 -2.54 4.31 5.85
C VAL A 74 -3.42 4.76 7.03
N LYS A 75 -2.80 5.15 8.14
CA LYS A 75 -3.49 5.68 9.32
C LYS A 75 -4.33 6.92 8.97
N ALA A 76 -3.76 7.87 8.24
CA ALA A 76 -4.45 9.10 7.86
C ALA A 76 -5.65 8.85 6.93
N ASN A 77 -5.60 7.78 6.13
CA ASN A 77 -6.67 7.35 5.24
C ASN A 77 -7.56 6.24 5.85
N SER A 78 -7.66 6.19 7.18
CA SER A 78 -8.63 5.38 7.92
C SER A 78 -9.62 6.28 8.64
N ILE A 79 -10.93 6.04 8.47
CA ILE A 79 -11.97 6.87 9.10
C ILE A 79 -11.85 6.84 10.64
N GLU A 80 -11.67 5.63 11.18
CA GLU A 80 -11.54 5.40 12.61
C GLU A 80 -10.09 5.46 13.08
N GLY A 81 -9.17 4.85 12.31
CA GLY A 81 -7.76 4.77 12.67
C GLY A 81 -7.07 6.14 12.74
N ASN A 82 -7.51 7.11 11.94
CA ASN A 82 -6.95 8.46 11.98
C ASN A 82 -7.15 9.15 13.35
N LYS A 83 -8.19 8.77 14.11
CA LYS A 83 -8.54 9.38 15.40
C LYS A 83 -7.97 8.63 16.61
N LYS A 84 -7.44 7.41 16.40
CA LYS A 84 -6.96 6.54 17.47
C LYS A 84 -5.43 6.60 17.57
N ASN A 85 -4.90 6.51 18.78
CA ASN A 85 -3.46 6.32 19.02
C ASN A 85 -3.13 4.83 19.16
N ASN A 86 -1.85 4.51 19.15
CA ASN A 86 -1.31 3.17 19.37
C ASN A 86 -1.90 2.13 18.41
N LEU A 87 -1.87 2.44 17.11
CA LEU A 87 -2.37 1.54 16.07
C LEU A 87 -1.27 0.63 15.57
N THR A 88 -1.70 -0.54 15.10
CA THR A 88 -0.83 -1.45 14.35
C THR A 88 -1.20 -1.36 12.88
N ILE A 89 -0.22 -1.10 12.04
CA ILE A 89 -0.37 -1.23 10.58
C ILE A 89 0.24 -2.57 10.20
N ILE A 90 -0.49 -3.33 9.41
CA ILE A 90 -0.02 -4.60 8.85
C ILE A 90 0.44 -4.38 7.42
N TYR A 91 1.46 -5.14 7.01
CA TYR A 91 1.92 -5.17 5.64
C TYR A 91 2.37 -6.54 5.20
N THR A 92 2.21 -6.83 3.92
CA THR A 92 2.49 -8.13 3.32
C THR A 92 2.72 -7.98 1.82
N PRO A 93 3.50 -8.86 1.16
CA PRO A 93 3.56 -8.90 -0.29
C PRO A 93 2.17 -9.05 -0.90
N TRP A 94 1.91 -8.38 -2.02
CA TRP A 94 0.66 -8.50 -2.78
C TRP A 94 0.34 -9.97 -3.12
N ALA A 95 1.37 -10.76 -3.48
CA ALA A 95 1.23 -12.18 -3.79
C ALA A 95 0.67 -13.02 -2.64
N ASN A 96 0.77 -12.55 -1.38
CA ASN A 96 0.22 -13.22 -0.20
C ASN A 96 -1.26 -12.87 0.07
N LEU A 97 -1.82 -11.86 -0.62
CA LEU A 97 -3.24 -11.55 -0.50
C LEU A 97 -4.09 -12.70 -1.05
N LYS A 98 -5.17 -12.99 -0.35
CA LYS A 98 -6.20 -13.95 -0.74
C LYS A 98 -7.53 -13.22 -0.79
N LYS A 99 -8.09 -13.14 -2.00
CA LYS A 99 -9.45 -12.71 -2.26
C LYS A 99 -10.23 -13.90 -2.81
N SER A 100 -11.39 -14.19 -2.22
CA SER A 100 -12.30 -15.24 -2.68
C SER A 100 -13.63 -14.59 -3.09
N GLY A 101 -14.35 -15.19 -4.04
CA GLY A 101 -15.54 -14.58 -4.65
C GLY A 101 -16.72 -14.39 -3.70
N ASP A 102 -16.68 -15.08 -2.57
CA ASP A 102 -17.62 -14.99 -1.44
C ASP A 102 -17.30 -13.86 -0.45
N MET A 103 -16.14 -13.20 -0.59
CA MET A 103 -15.73 -12.12 0.31
C MET A 103 -16.34 -10.78 -0.10
N ASP A 104 -16.78 -10.00 0.89
CA ASP A 104 -17.33 -8.66 0.67
C ASP A 104 -16.32 -7.73 -0.02
N VAL A 105 -16.84 -6.73 -0.75
CA VAL A 105 -16.00 -5.71 -1.41
C VAL A 105 -15.14 -4.97 -0.37
N GLY A 106 -13.82 -4.97 -0.58
CA GLY A 106 -12.82 -4.44 0.35
C GLY A 106 -12.31 -5.44 1.39
N GLN A 107 -12.97 -6.60 1.58
CA GLN A 107 -12.47 -7.63 2.48
C GLN A 107 -11.33 -8.41 1.81
N VAL A 108 -10.21 -8.55 2.51
CA VAL A 108 -9.06 -9.37 2.08
C VAL A 108 -8.63 -10.30 3.19
N SER A 109 -8.16 -11.49 2.81
CA SER A 109 -7.52 -12.44 3.71
C SER A 109 -6.07 -12.69 3.26
N PHE A 110 -5.33 -13.53 3.98
CA PHE A 110 -3.94 -13.85 3.67
C PHE A 110 -3.78 -15.34 3.38
N LYS A 111 -2.95 -15.69 2.40
CA LYS A 111 -2.59 -17.09 2.11
C LYS A 111 -1.74 -17.67 3.24
N LYS A 112 -0.79 -16.87 3.76
CA LYS A 112 0.14 -17.25 4.82
C LYS A 112 0.24 -16.14 5.86
N ASN A 113 -0.14 -16.43 7.11
CA ASN A 113 -0.12 -15.46 8.21
C ASN A 113 1.31 -15.08 8.66
N ASN A 114 2.30 -15.96 8.45
CA ASN A 114 3.69 -15.68 8.81
C ASN A 114 4.37 -14.67 7.87
N LEU A 115 3.76 -14.36 6.72
CA LEU A 115 4.24 -13.33 5.79
C LEU A 115 3.61 -11.96 6.06
N VAL A 116 2.81 -11.83 7.14
CA VAL A 116 2.24 -10.56 7.57
C VAL A 116 3.14 -9.96 8.64
N LYS A 117 3.75 -8.81 8.33
CA LYS A 117 4.53 -8.02 9.27
C LYS A 117 3.69 -6.89 9.83
N ARG A 118 4.14 -6.33 10.96
CA ARG A 118 3.43 -5.32 11.76
C ARG A 118 4.36 -4.16 12.06
N VAL A 119 3.86 -2.95 11.94
CA VAL A 119 4.53 -1.72 12.39
C VAL A 119 3.62 -0.98 13.36
N HIS A 120 4.19 -0.55 14.48
CA HIS A 120 3.46 0.17 15.51
C HIS A 120 3.50 1.66 15.25
N VAL A 121 2.34 2.33 15.34
CA VAL A 121 2.20 3.77 15.18
C VAL A 121 1.58 4.35 16.45
N ALA A 122 2.43 4.96 17.28
CA ALA A 122 2.03 5.56 18.54
C ALA A 122 1.01 6.69 18.33
N GLU A 123 1.30 7.61 17.41
CA GLU A 123 0.43 8.75 17.12
C GLU A 123 0.54 9.20 15.66
N ARG A 124 -0.35 10.12 15.27
CA ARG A 124 -0.33 10.69 13.93
C ARG A 124 0.75 11.76 13.83
N ILE A 125 1.62 11.64 12.83
CA ILE A 125 2.65 12.63 12.52
C ILE A 125 2.20 13.46 11.31
N ASN A 126 1.71 14.67 11.57
CA ASN A 126 1.15 15.54 10.53
C ASN A 126 2.18 15.95 9.48
N GLU A 127 3.45 16.12 9.86
CA GLU A 127 4.53 16.51 8.94
C GLU A 127 4.71 15.49 7.81
N ILE A 128 4.72 14.20 8.15
CA ILE A 128 4.81 13.09 7.19
C ILE A 128 3.62 13.12 6.23
N VAL A 129 2.40 13.18 6.77
CA VAL A 129 1.17 13.18 5.97
C VAL A 129 1.12 14.38 5.03
N ASN A 130 1.46 15.58 5.53
CA ASN A 130 1.47 16.80 4.74
C ASN A 130 2.51 16.74 3.61
N ARG A 131 3.70 16.20 3.89
CA ARG A 131 4.75 16.02 2.89
C ARG A 131 4.31 15.05 1.79
N LEU A 132 3.75 13.90 2.14
CA LEU A 132 3.26 12.93 1.15
C LEU A 132 2.15 13.56 0.29
N ASN A 133 1.20 14.27 0.91
CA ASN A 133 0.10 14.92 0.19
C ASN A 133 0.58 15.99 -0.82
N LYS A 134 1.72 16.65 -0.60
CA LYS A 134 2.30 17.57 -1.59
C LYS A 134 2.75 16.87 -2.88
N THR A 135 3.05 15.58 -2.80
CA THR A 135 3.44 14.75 -3.95
C THR A 135 2.28 13.96 -4.54
N LYS A 136 1.06 14.18 -4.03
CA LYS A 136 -0.14 13.45 -4.45
C LYS A 136 -0.48 13.78 -5.89
N VAL A 137 -0.62 12.76 -6.73
CA VAL A 137 -1.07 12.87 -8.12
C VAL A 137 -2.23 11.91 -8.35
N GLU A 138 -3.32 12.41 -8.94
CA GLU A 138 -4.47 11.59 -9.30
C GLU A 138 -4.32 11.11 -10.74
N ARG A 139 -4.53 9.81 -10.99
CA ARG A 139 -4.42 9.22 -12.32
C ARG A 139 -5.57 8.25 -12.59
N PHE A 140 -5.79 7.96 -13.87
CA PHE A 140 -6.71 6.94 -14.36
C PHE A 140 -5.92 5.93 -15.20
N PRO A 141 -5.00 5.16 -14.57
CA PRO A 141 -4.19 4.18 -15.29
C PRO A 141 -5.06 3.04 -15.79
N ASP A 142 -4.70 2.48 -16.95
CA ASP A 142 -5.15 1.15 -17.33
C ASP A 142 -4.24 0.13 -16.63
N LEU A 143 -4.66 -0.32 -15.44
CA LEU A 143 -3.88 -1.23 -14.60
C LEU A 143 -3.63 -2.58 -15.28
N ALA A 144 -4.54 -3.02 -16.16
CA ALA A 144 -4.38 -4.25 -16.92
C ALA A 144 -3.26 -4.10 -17.96
N GLN A 145 -3.24 -2.97 -18.67
CA GLN A 145 -2.19 -2.66 -19.63
C GLN A 145 -0.83 -2.46 -18.95
N GLU A 146 -0.76 -1.68 -17.86
CA GLU A 146 0.48 -1.46 -17.11
C GLU A 146 1.10 -2.77 -16.62
N LYS A 147 0.25 -3.69 -16.15
CA LYS A 147 0.69 -5.03 -15.74
C LYS A 147 1.23 -5.84 -16.92
N ALA A 148 0.50 -5.87 -18.04
CA ALA A 148 0.92 -6.60 -19.23
C ALA A 148 2.25 -6.07 -19.79
N ASP A 149 2.44 -4.75 -19.81
CA ASP A 149 3.66 -4.11 -20.27
C ASP A 149 4.83 -4.40 -19.32
N TYR A 150 4.60 -4.37 -18.00
CA TYR A 150 5.60 -4.73 -17.02
C TYR A 150 6.06 -6.19 -17.17
N GLU A 151 5.12 -7.13 -17.24
CA GLU A 151 5.41 -8.56 -17.42
C GLU A 151 6.12 -8.83 -18.75
N ARG A 152 5.78 -8.12 -19.82
CA ARG A 152 6.45 -8.23 -21.12
C ARG A 152 7.90 -7.76 -21.05
N ASN A 153 8.17 -6.67 -20.33
CA ASN A 153 9.51 -6.12 -20.18
C ASN A 153 10.40 -7.01 -19.30
N GLN A 154 9.84 -7.72 -18.32
CA GLN A 154 10.58 -8.67 -17.48
C GLN A 154 10.97 -9.97 -18.22
N ARG A 155 10.28 -10.31 -19.32
CA ARG A 155 10.54 -11.50 -20.14
C ARG A 155 11.54 -11.27 -21.29
N ARG A 156 11.96 -10.03 -21.50
CA ARG A 156 12.93 -9.64 -22.54
C ARG A 156 14.32 -9.56 -21.96
#